data_AF-A0A499UC27-F1
#
_entry.id   AF-A0A499UC27-F1
#
_cell.length_a   1.000
_cell.length_b   1.000
_cell.length_c   1.000
_cell.angle_alpha   90.00
_cell.angle_beta   90.00
_cell.angle_gamma   90.00
#
_symmetry.space_group_name_H-M   'P 1'
#
loop_
_entity.id
_entity.type
_entity.pdbx_description
1 polymer ?
#
loop_
_entity_poly.entity_id
_entity_poly.type
_entity_poly.pdbx_seq_one_letter_code
_entity_poly.pdbx_strand_id
1 'polypeptide(L)' 'MKLISDGRHGELLGGHLIGPEVTELLPELTLAQQWDLTVHEVARNIHAHPTLSEAVKEAVHGLAGHMINL' A
#
# COMPACT_ATOMS: atom_id res chain seq x y z
N MET A 1 7.55 2.57 5.72
CA MET A 1 7.55 2.57 4.24
C MET A 1 6.93 3.85 3.71
N LYS A 2 7.11 4.16 2.43
CA LYS A 2 6.54 5.36 1.79
C LYS A 2 5.87 4.97 0.48
N LEU A 3 4.59 5.30 0.33
CA LEU A 3 3.84 5.11 -0.91
C LEU A 3 3.53 6.47 -1.56
N ILE A 4 3.34 6.47 -2.88
CA ILE A 4 3.03 7.67 -3.67
C ILE A 4 1.89 7.31 -4.62
N SER A 5 0.86 8.16 -4.68
CA SER A 5 -0.25 8.05 -5.62
C SER A 5 -0.40 9.32 -6.44
N ASP A 6 -1.06 9.20 -7.58
CA ASP A 6 -1.46 10.34 -8.40
C ASP A 6 -2.48 11.20 -7.65
N GLY A 7 -2.36 12.52 -7.80
CA GLY A 7 -3.22 13.47 -7.10
C GLY A 7 -4.58 13.70 -7.76
N ARG A 8 -4.76 13.28 -9.02
CA ARG A 8 -5.98 13.53 -9.80
C ARG A 8 -6.88 12.31 -9.86
N HIS A 9 -6.31 11.13 -10.11
CA HIS A 9 -7.03 9.86 -10.30
C HIS A 9 -6.79 8.88 -9.15
N GLY A 10 -5.78 9.10 -8.31
CA GLY A 10 -5.52 8.26 -7.13
C GLY A 10 -4.85 6.92 -7.45
N GLU A 11 -4.33 6.71 -8.66
CA GLU A 11 -3.57 5.54 -9.08
C GLU A 11 -2.28 5.41 -8.25
N LEU A 12 -1.90 4.18 -7.87
CA LEU A 12 -0.65 3.93 -7.18
C LEU A 12 0.53 4.11 -8.15
N LEU A 13 1.35 5.15 -7.93
CA LEU A 13 2.55 5.40 -8.74
C LEU A 13 3.74 4.55 -8.31
N GLY A 14 3.79 4.17 -7.03
CA GLY A 14 4.82 3.28 -6.49
C GLY A 14 5.14 3.55 -5.02
N GLY A 15 6.25 2.98 -4.56
CA GLY A 15 6.66 3.10 -3.16
C GLY A 15 8.08 2.66 -2.88
N HIS A 16 8.54 3.00 -1.67
CA HIS A 16 9.85 2.65 -1.13
C HIS A 16 9.70 1.97 0.23
N LEU A 17 10.29 0.80 0.37
CA LEU A 17 10.23 -0.01 1.58
C LEU A 17 11.65 -0.22 2.12
N ILE A 18 11.81 -0.07 3.43
CA ILE A 18 13.03 -0.39 4.19
C ILE A 18 12.56 -1.07 5.47
N GLY A 19 13.07 -2.26 5.77
CA GLY A 19 12.66 -3.05 6.93
C GLY A 19 12.82 -4.55 6.72
N PRO A 20 12.35 -5.36 7.69
CA PRO A 20 12.32 -6.82 7.55
C PRO A 20 11.33 -7.25 6.46
N GLU A 21 11.66 -8.34 5.75
CA GLU A 21 10.78 -9.02 4.79
C GLU A 21 10.19 -8.13 3.67
N VAL A 22 10.82 -7.00 3.36
CA VAL A 22 10.31 -6.07 2.33
C VAL A 22 10.21 -6.72 0.95
N THR A 23 11.05 -7.71 0.65
CA THR A 23 10.98 -8.51 -0.58
C THR A 23 9.68 -9.30 -0.69
N GLU A 24 9.08 -9.71 0.43
CA GLU A 24 7.81 -10.43 0.48
C GLU A 24 6.59 -9.48 0.47
N LEU A 25 6.78 -8.21 0.86
CA LEU A 25 5.73 -7.18 0.85
C LEU A 25 5.59 -6.46 -0.50
N LEU A 26 6.70 -6.32 -1.24
CA LEU A 26 6.74 -5.65 -2.54
C LEU A 26 5.77 -6.22 -3.60
N PRO A 27 5.54 -7.54 -3.71
CA PRO A 27 4.69 -8.12 -4.74
C PRO A 27 3.28 -7.52 -4.80
N GLU A 28 2.67 -7.23 -3.65
CA GLU A 28 1.35 -6.57 -3.57
C GLU A 28 1.36 -5.21 -4.28
N LEU A 29 2.37 -4.39 -4.01
CA LEU A 29 2.51 -3.04 -4.58
C LEU A 29 2.89 -3.10 -6.06
N THR A 30 3.72 -4.06 -6.47
CA THR A 30 4.08 -4.23 -7.88
C THR A 30 2.88 -4.66 -8.72
N LEU A 31 2.02 -5.53 -8.19
CA LEU A 31 0.77 -5.92 -8.87
C LEU A 31 -0.22 -4.75 -8.91
N ALA A 32 -0.38 -4.03 -7.80
CA ALA A 32 -1.26 -2.86 -7.77
C ALA A 32 -0.83 -1.80 -8.79
N GLN A 33 0.47 -1.50 -8.89
CA GLN A 33 1.00 -0.56 -9.87
C GLN A 33 0.88 -1.09 -11.30
N GLN A 34 1.16 -2.38 -11.55
CA GLN A 34 1.08 -2.98 -12.88
C GLN A 34 -0.34 -2.95 -13.48
N TRP A 35 -1.36 -2.97 -12.61
CA TRP A 35 -2.77 -2.95 -13.01
C TRP A 35 -3.42 -1.57 -12.84
N ASP A 36 -2.61 -0.52 -12.62
CA ASP A 36 -3.07 0.86 -12.42
C ASP A 36 -4.16 0.98 -11.35
N LEU A 37 -4.06 0.19 -10.27
CA LEU A 37 -5.05 0.21 -9.20
C LEU A 37 -4.99 1.53 -8.44
N THR A 38 -6.17 2.05 -8.11
CA THR A 38 -6.31 3.22 -7.25
C THR A 38 -6.07 2.86 -5.78
N VAL A 39 -5.64 3.84 -4.99
CA VAL A 39 -5.45 3.69 -3.53
C VAL A 39 -6.73 3.15 -2.86
N HIS A 40 -7.91 3.56 -3.32
CA HIS A 40 -9.19 3.10 -2.76
C HIS A 40 -9.52 1.64 -3.11
N GLU A 41 -9.00 1.11 -4.22
CA GLU A 41 -9.13 -0.30 -4.57
C GLU A 41 -8.16 -1.15 -3.77
N VAL A 42 -6.90 -0.72 -3.65
CA VAL A 42 -5.88 -1.41 -2.84
C VAL A 42 -6.28 -1.42 -1.35
N ALA A 43 -6.86 -0.31 -0.85
CA ALA A 43 -7.33 -0.19 0.54
C ALA A 43 -8.44 -1.20 0.91
N ARG A 44 -9.09 -1.85 -0.05
CA ARG A 44 -10.11 -2.89 0.21
C ARG A 44 -9.51 -4.27 0.41
N ASN A 45 -8.21 -4.43 0.16
CA ASN A 45 -7.53 -5.69 0.40
C ASN A 45 -7.52 -6.02 1.89
N ILE A 46 -7.64 -7.31 2.22
CA ILE A 46 -7.62 -7.79 3.61
C ILE A 46 -6.22 -8.33 3.91
N HIS A 47 -5.55 -7.69 4.85
CA HIS A 47 -4.29 -8.18 5.39
C HIS A 47 -4.54 -9.03 6.63
N ALA A 48 -3.84 -10.16 6.71
CA ALA A 48 -3.92 -11.03 7.88
C ALA A 48 -3.36 -10.32 9.13
N HIS A 49 -3.94 -10.61 10.29
CA HIS A 49 -3.51 -10.08 11.57
C HIS A 49 -3.07 -11.21 12.51
N PRO A 50 -1.93 -11.10 13.23
CA PRO A 50 -0.92 -10.02 13.16
C PRO A 50 0.16 -10.30 12.11
N THR A 51 0.45 -9.36 11.19
CA THR A 51 1.50 -9.54 10.18
C THR A 51 2.23 -8.24 9.79
N LEU A 52 3.43 -8.37 9.19
CA LEU A 52 4.16 -7.22 8.63
C LEU A 52 3.44 -6.57 7.45
N SER A 53 2.57 -7.30 6.74
CA SER A 53 1.81 -6.74 5.60
C SER A 53 0.75 -5.73 6.05
N GLU A 54 0.39 -5.71 7.34
CA GLU A 54 -0.40 -4.62 7.90
C GLU A 54 0.31 -3.26 7.78
N ALA A 55 1.64 -3.20 7.68
CA ALA A 55 2.33 -1.95 7.40
C ALA A 55 2.04 -1.43 5.97
N VAL A 56 1.81 -2.33 5.00
CA VAL A 56 1.35 -1.97 3.64
C VAL A 56 -0.08 -1.45 3.71
N LYS A 57 -0.97 -2.20 4.39
CA LYS A 57 -2.37 -1.80 4.67
C LYS A 57 -2.46 -0.37 5.20
N GLU A 58 -1.73 -0.07 6.27
CA GLU A 58 -1.77 1.26 6.90
C GLU A 58 -1.19 2.33 5.98
N ALA A 59 -0.10 2.06 5.26
CA ALA A 59 0.47 3.03 4.32
C ALA A 59 -0.51 3.37 3.18
N VAL A 60 -1.25 2.38 2.67
CA VAL A 60 -2.31 2.59 1.67
C VAL A 60 -3.46 3.38 2.27
N HIS A 61 -3.91 3.05 3.48
CA HIS A 61 -4.94 3.83 4.19
C HIS A 61 -4.48 5.27 4.51
N GLY A 62 -3.18 5.49 4.68
CA GLY A 62 -2.59 6.82 4.83
C GLY A 62 -2.79 7.68 3.58
N LEU A 63 -2.57 7.10 2.40
CA LEU A 63 -2.88 7.78 1.14
C LEU A 63 -4.39 8.01 0.96
N ALA A 64 -5.22 7.09 1.44
CA ALA A 64 -6.68 7.23 1.41
C ALA A 64 -7.24 8.22 2.45
N GLY A 65 -6.42 8.70 3.38
CA GLY A 65 -6.79 9.67 4.42
C GLY A 65 -7.50 9.07 5.65
N HIS A 66 -7.42 7.76 5.86
CA HIS A 66 -8.11 7.08 6.97
C HIS A 66 -7.29 5.95 7.60
N MET A 67 -5.96 6.14 7.70
CA MET A 67 -5.07 5.29 8.48
C MET A 67 -5.50 5.23 9.94
N ILE A 68 -5.40 4.04 10.54
CA ILE A 68 -5.80 3.80 11.94
C ILE A 68 -4.59 3.63 12.86
N ASN A 69 -3.51 3.02 12.36
CA ASN A 69 -2.29 2.77 13.14
C ASN A 69 -1.11 3.50 12.49
N LEU A 70 -0.65 4.60 13.11
CA LEU A 70 0.49 5.42 12.68
C LEU A 70 1.77 5.03 13.41
#